data_AF-A0A938WFS5-F1
#
_entry.id   AF-A0A938WFS5-F1
#
_cell.length_a   1.000
_cell.length_b   1.000
_cell.length_c   1.000
_cell.angle_alpha   90.00
_cell.angle_beta   90.00
_cell.angle_gamma   90.00
#
_symmetry.space_group_name_H-M   'P 1'
#
loop_
_entity.id
_entity.type
_entity.pdbx_description
1 polymer ?
#
loop_
_entity_poly.entity_id
_entity_poly.type
_entity_poly.pdbx_seq_one_letter_code
_entity_poly.pdbx_strand_id
1 'polypeptide(L)'
;MSISRQGAQPTLSILVATWNCAVQLDLFLHSLSQQSWSDWELLLLDNASTDDTPVVVEHFRNSLELPQRLIWSSEPDIGIYDAWNRGLRLAQGRYLSFIGADDTFVAPISLERLAALTATGADLITARNAYYAADGRFLRHWGAGWTSRRMRQSMNIAHPGLLVRRELFDQVGPYDTSYRICGDYDWFLRLPPALRTVHSSDPILKVVQAGVSHTRIAQVYAETFRAQRRHLGLVVAAACWVLNWAKYGRRRLIGLA
;
A
#
# COMPACT_ATOMS: atom_id res chain seq x y z
N MET A 1 4.85 -18.97 -24.82
CA MET A 1 3.56 -19.68 -24.91
C MET A 1 2.60 -19.01 -23.96
N SER A 2 1.58 -18.33 -24.49
CA SER A 2 0.55 -17.63 -23.72
C SER A 2 -0.45 -18.66 -23.21
N ILE A 3 -0.43 -18.95 -21.92
CA ILE A 3 -1.52 -19.69 -21.28
C ILE A 3 -2.67 -18.70 -21.15
N SER A 4 -3.62 -18.77 -22.08
CA SER A 4 -4.90 -18.08 -21.97
C SER A 4 -5.65 -18.66 -20.76
N ARG A 5 -5.54 -18.00 -19.61
CA ARG A 5 -6.29 -18.36 -18.40
C ARG A 5 -7.75 -17.92 -18.60
N GLN A 6 -8.63 -18.89 -18.85
CA GLN A 6 -10.07 -18.68 -18.93
C GLN A 6 -10.63 -18.49 -17.52
N GLY A 7 -10.75 -17.24 -17.09
CA GLY A 7 -11.46 -16.80 -15.90
C GLY A 7 -11.87 -15.34 -16.09
N ALA A 8 -12.98 -14.91 -15.49
CA ALA A 8 -13.34 -13.49 -15.46
C ALA A 8 -12.20 -12.69 -14.83
N GLN A 9 -11.87 -11.52 -15.41
CA GLN A 9 -10.84 -10.64 -14.83
C GLN A 9 -11.24 -10.25 -13.40
N PRO A 10 -10.35 -10.37 -12.41
CA PRO A 10 -10.69 -10.04 -11.03
C PRO A 10 -11.01 -8.54 -10.91
N THR A 11 -11.83 -8.15 -9.93
CA THR A 11 -12.04 -6.73 -9.64
C THR A 11 -10.77 -6.11 -9.05
N LEU A 12 -10.04 -6.86 -8.23
CA LEU A 12 -8.91 -6.34 -7.45
C LEU A 12 -7.65 -7.21 -7.58
N SER A 13 -6.51 -6.59 -7.83
CA SER A 13 -5.19 -7.18 -7.59
C SER A 13 -4.64 -6.65 -6.27
N ILE A 14 -4.32 -7.55 -5.34
CA ILE A 14 -3.63 -7.23 -4.09
C ILE A 14 -2.14 -7.54 -4.28
N LEU A 15 -1.28 -6.53 -4.15
CA LEU A 15 0.16 -6.63 -4.34
C LEU A 15 0.85 -6.51 -2.98
N VAL A 16 1.61 -7.55 -2.62
CA VAL A 16 2.34 -7.62 -1.35
C VAL A 16 3.79 -7.94 -1.66
N ALA A 17 4.69 -7.07 -1.22
CA ALA A 17 6.13 -7.34 -1.27
C ALA A 17 6.54 -8.07 0.00
N THR A 18 7.32 -9.14 -0.13
CA THR A 18 7.76 -9.97 0.99
C THR A 18 9.28 -10.07 1.03
N TRP A 19 9.85 -10.08 2.22
CA TRP A 19 11.26 -10.37 2.45
C TRP A 19 11.47 -10.80 3.90
N ASN A 20 11.82 -12.06 4.11
CA ASN A 20 12.07 -12.65 5.42
C ASN A 20 10.97 -12.31 6.46
N CYS A 21 9.72 -12.59 6.11
CA CYS A 21 8.56 -12.16 6.87
C CYS A 21 7.54 -13.30 7.07
N ALA A 22 8.00 -14.54 7.28
CA ALA A 22 7.15 -15.71 7.37
C ALA A 22 5.98 -15.54 8.38
N VAL A 23 6.29 -15.05 9.58
CA VAL A 23 5.29 -14.86 10.67
C VAL A 23 4.25 -13.80 10.30
N GLN A 24 4.71 -12.66 9.78
CA GLN A 24 3.84 -11.56 9.39
C GLN A 24 2.94 -11.96 8.22
N LEU A 25 3.53 -12.62 7.22
CA LEU A 25 2.83 -13.08 6.05
C LEU A 25 1.74 -14.09 6.41
N ASP A 26 2.01 -15.04 7.32
CA ASP A 26 1.01 -16.01 7.78
C ASP A 26 -0.21 -15.31 8.41
N LEU A 27 0.02 -14.28 9.23
CA LEU A 27 -1.06 -13.47 9.81
C LEU A 27 -1.85 -12.70 8.73
N PHE A 28 -1.16 -12.10 7.76
CA PHE A 28 -1.81 -11.41 6.63
C PHE A 28 -2.69 -12.39 5.84
N LEU A 29 -2.14 -13.53 5.41
CA LEU A 29 -2.82 -14.54 4.62
C LEU A 29 -3.99 -15.16 5.37
N HIS A 30 -3.84 -15.40 6.68
CA HIS A 30 -4.95 -15.80 7.53
C HIS A 30 -6.07 -14.75 7.50
N SER A 31 -5.76 -13.46 7.71
CA SER A 31 -6.77 -12.39 7.69
C SER A 31 -7.44 -12.20 6.31
N LEU A 32 -6.71 -12.48 5.23
CA LEU A 32 -7.23 -12.46 3.86
C LEU A 32 -8.16 -13.64 3.60
N SER A 33 -7.83 -14.84 4.08
CA SER A 33 -8.69 -16.04 3.92
C SER A 33 -10.04 -15.91 4.61
N GLN A 34 -10.13 -15.07 5.66
CA GLN A 34 -11.38 -14.78 6.35
C GLN A 34 -12.25 -13.74 5.62
N GLN A 35 -11.79 -13.15 4.51
CA GLN A 35 -12.59 -12.15 3.80
C GLN A 35 -13.80 -12.80 3.11
N SER A 36 -14.97 -12.21 3.36
CA SER A 36 -16.28 -12.60 2.77
C SER A 36 -16.37 -12.35 1.27
N TRP A 37 -15.58 -11.41 0.75
CA TRP A 37 -15.53 -11.09 -0.67
C TRP A 37 -14.27 -11.65 -1.33
N SER A 38 -14.46 -12.37 -2.44
CA SER A 38 -13.41 -13.18 -3.06
C SER A 38 -13.07 -12.78 -4.50
N ASP A 39 -13.60 -11.69 -5.05
CA ASP A 39 -13.29 -11.26 -6.44
C ASP A 39 -11.96 -10.50 -6.55
N TRP A 40 -10.89 -11.16 -6.09
CA TRP A 40 -9.53 -10.66 -6.08
C TRP A 40 -8.53 -11.71 -6.59
N GLU A 41 -7.35 -11.23 -6.97
CA GLU A 41 -6.12 -12.00 -7.09
C GLU A 41 -5.06 -11.45 -6.13
N LEU A 42 -4.13 -12.30 -5.72
CA LEU A 42 -3.04 -11.96 -4.81
C LEU A 42 -1.70 -12.16 -5.52
N LEU A 43 -0.88 -11.12 -5.53
CA LEU A 43 0.48 -11.14 -6.04
C LEU A 43 1.45 -11.00 -4.87
N LEU A 44 2.15 -12.09 -4.56
CA LEU A 44 3.25 -12.12 -3.59
C LEU A 44 4.57 -11.96 -4.32
N LEU A 45 5.30 -10.89 -4.02
CA LEU A 45 6.47 -10.42 -4.74
C LEU A 45 7.65 -10.49 -3.78
N ASP A 46 8.32 -11.64 -3.79
CA ASP A 46 9.30 -12.02 -2.79
C ASP A 46 10.72 -11.67 -3.22
N ASN A 47 11.48 -11.08 -2.29
CA ASN A 47 12.88 -10.69 -2.49
C ASN A 47 13.86 -11.84 -2.16
N ALA A 48 13.66 -13.00 -2.78
CA ALA A 48 14.45 -14.20 -2.55
C ALA A 48 14.64 -14.51 -1.04
N SER A 49 13.53 -14.59 -0.31
CA SER A 49 13.54 -14.86 1.13
C SER A 49 14.27 -16.16 1.46
N THR A 50 15.01 -16.14 2.57
CA THR A 50 15.82 -17.26 3.06
C THR A 50 15.25 -17.89 4.33
N ASP A 51 14.20 -17.28 4.91
CA ASP A 51 13.43 -17.85 6.01
C ASP A 51 12.28 -18.74 5.49
N ASP A 52 11.32 -19.06 6.34
CA ASP A 52 10.15 -19.90 6.00
C ASP A 52 9.09 -19.18 5.15
N THR A 53 9.34 -17.97 4.64
CA THR A 53 8.39 -17.23 3.78
C THR A 53 7.90 -18.09 2.60
N PRO A 54 8.75 -18.80 1.84
CA PRO A 54 8.31 -19.70 0.77
C PRO A 54 7.38 -20.83 1.24
N VAL A 55 7.61 -21.36 2.45
CA VAL A 55 6.80 -22.44 3.03
C VAL A 55 5.39 -21.92 3.34
N VAL A 56 5.29 -20.73 3.93
CA VAL A 56 4.01 -20.06 4.21
C VAL A 56 3.22 -19.81 2.92
N VAL A 57 3.89 -19.34 1.86
CA VAL A 57 3.26 -19.12 0.55
C VAL A 57 2.69 -20.41 -0.03
N GLU A 58 3.46 -21.50 0.01
CA GLU A 58 3.04 -22.78 -0.54
C GLU A 58 1.91 -23.41 0.27
N HIS A 59 1.94 -23.28 1.61
CA HIS A 59 0.84 -23.72 2.46
C HIS A 59 -0.47 -22.99 2.12
N PHE A 60 -0.43 -21.66 1.98
CA PHE A 60 -1.59 -20.88 1.60
C PHE A 60 -2.08 -21.20 0.18
N ARG A 61 -1.18 -21.38 -0.79
CA ARG A 61 -1.55 -21.80 -2.15
C ARG A 61 -2.41 -23.07 -2.13
N ASN A 62 -2.01 -24.05 -1.33
CA ASN A 62 -2.67 -25.35 -1.25
C ASN A 62 -4.00 -25.31 -0.50
N SER A 63 -4.28 -24.25 0.27
CA SER A 63 -5.56 -24.06 0.96
C SER A 63 -6.59 -23.28 0.13
N LEU A 64 -6.19 -22.63 -0.96
CA LEU A 64 -7.10 -21.89 -1.84
C LEU A 64 -7.95 -22.82 -2.71
N GLU A 65 -9.24 -22.53 -2.79
CA GLU A 65 -10.15 -23.17 -3.76
C GLU A 65 -9.73 -22.91 -5.22
N LEU A 66 -9.14 -21.72 -5.47
CA LEU A 66 -8.64 -21.29 -6.77
C LEU A 66 -7.16 -20.87 -6.66
N PRO A 67 -6.22 -21.84 -6.62
CA PRO A 67 -4.79 -21.55 -6.44
C PRO A 67 -4.20 -20.61 -7.51
N GLN A 68 -4.79 -20.57 -8.71
CA GLN A 68 -4.40 -19.70 -9.81
C GLN A 68 -4.60 -18.20 -9.53
N ARG A 69 -5.39 -17.85 -8.51
CA ARG A 69 -5.55 -16.46 -8.02
C ARG A 69 -4.34 -15.99 -7.22
N LEU A 70 -3.46 -16.90 -6.79
CA LEU A 70 -2.19 -16.56 -6.18
C LEU A 70 -1.08 -16.61 -7.23
N ILE A 71 -0.47 -15.46 -7.49
CA ILE A 71 0.76 -15.33 -8.26
C ILE A 71 1.88 -15.08 -7.27
N TRP A 72 2.88 -15.97 -7.25
CA TRP A 72 4.08 -15.79 -6.46
C TRP A 72 5.29 -15.70 -7.36
N SER A 73 6.14 -14.71 -7.11
CA SER A 73 7.41 -14.53 -7.81
C SER A 73 8.49 -14.20 -6.78
N SER A 74 9.48 -15.11 -6.66
CA SER A 74 10.63 -14.94 -5.78
C SER A 74 11.89 -14.72 -6.60
N GLU A 75 12.41 -13.50 -6.54
CA GLU A 75 13.66 -13.10 -7.19
C GLU A 75 14.24 -11.87 -6.48
N PRO A 76 15.57 -11.67 -6.48
CA PRO A 76 16.17 -10.51 -5.85
C PRO A 76 15.61 -9.19 -6.41
N ASP A 77 15.33 -8.24 -5.54
CA ASP A 77 14.91 -6.89 -5.88
C ASP A 77 15.79 -5.81 -5.25
N ILE A 78 15.70 -4.61 -5.80
CA ILE A 78 16.39 -3.43 -5.26
C ILE A 78 15.51 -2.62 -4.31
N GLY A 79 14.44 -3.20 -3.75
CA GLY A 79 13.52 -2.59 -2.80
C GLY A 79 12.05 -2.76 -3.15
N ILE A 80 11.18 -2.40 -2.21
CA ILE A 80 9.72 -2.59 -2.28
C ILE A 80 9.06 -2.07 -3.57
N TYR A 81 9.50 -0.93 -4.09
CA TYR A 81 8.95 -0.36 -5.31
C TYR A 81 9.35 -1.14 -6.56
N ASP A 82 10.52 -1.77 -6.56
CA ASP A 82 10.92 -2.68 -7.63
C ASP A 82 10.00 -3.91 -7.63
N ALA A 83 9.85 -4.56 -6.46
CA ALA A 83 8.89 -5.65 -6.27
C ALA A 83 7.49 -5.27 -6.76
N TRP A 84 6.90 -4.18 -6.28
CA TRP A 84 5.59 -3.70 -6.72
C TRP A 84 5.53 -3.40 -8.21
N ASN A 85 6.57 -2.83 -8.81
CA ASN A 85 6.62 -2.61 -10.26
C ASN A 85 6.65 -3.93 -11.05
N ARG A 86 7.22 -5.01 -10.51
CA ARG A 86 7.08 -6.36 -11.09
C ARG A 86 5.62 -6.83 -11.01
N GLY A 87 4.99 -6.65 -9.85
CA GLY A 87 3.57 -6.96 -9.65
C GLY A 87 2.65 -6.20 -10.60
N LEU A 88 2.92 -4.90 -10.86
CA LEU A 88 2.14 -4.09 -11.80
C LEU A 88 2.03 -4.73 -13.19
N ARG A 89 3.10 -5.40 -13.66
CA ARG A 89 3.13 -6.06 -14.97
C ARG A 89 2.35 -7.39 -15.00
N LEU A 90 2.19 -8.01 -13.84
CA LEU A 90 1.53 -9.31 -13.68
C LEU A 90 0.04 -9.16 -13.32
N ALA A 91 -0.31 -8.06 -12.66
CA ALA A 91 -1.65 -7.78 -12.17
C ALA A 91 -2.67 -7.67 -13.32
N GLN A 92 -3.82 -8.30 -13.14
CA GLN A 92 -4.95 -8.36 -14.08
C GLN A 92 -6.23 -7.67 -13.55
N GLY A 93 -6.34 -7.44 -12.24
CA GLY A 93 -7.50 -6.84 -11.60
C GLY A 93 -7.75 -5.36 -11.89
N ARG A 94 -9.00 -4.95 -12.10
CA ARG A 94 -9.36 -3.57 -12.49
C ARG A 94 -8.80 -2.49 -11.54
N TYR A 95 -8.76 -2.81 -10.25
CA TYR A 95 -8.13 -2.00 -9.22
C TYR A 95 -6.87 -2.68 -8.69
N LEU A 96 -5.95 -1.88 -8.19
CA LEU A 96 -4.71 -2.29 -7.55
C LEU A 96 -4.73 -1.83 -6.10
N SER A 97 -4.34 -2.72 -5.19
CA SER A 97 -4.11 -2.41 -3.78
C SER A 97 -2.72 -2.88 -3.37
N PHE A 98 -1.98 -2.02 -2.69
CA PHE A 98 -0.64 -2.32 -2.19
C PHE A 98 -0.74 -2.46 -0.68
N ILE A 99 -0.28 -3.59 -0.15
CA ILE A 99 -0.39 -3.91 1.28
C ILE A 99 0.96 -4.41 1.79
N GLY A 100 1.36 -4.01 2.99
CA GLY A 100 2.52 -4.56 3.66
C GLY A 100 2.25 -5.98 4.16
N ALA A 101 3.24 -6.86 4.13
CA ALA A 101 3.08 -8.23 4.63
C ALA A 101 2.81 -8.29 6.15
N ASP A 102 3.05 -7.19 6.87
CA ASP A 102 2.81 -7.00 8.31
C ASP A 102 1.47 -6.35 8.66
N ASP A 103 0.66 -6.01 7.66
CA ASP A 103 -0.69 -5.48 7.85
C ASP A 103 -1.72 -6.62 7.80
N THR A 104 -2.85 -6.46 8.51
CA THR A 104 -3.96 -7.45 8.52
C THR A 104 -5.30 -6.77 8.33
N PHE A 105 -6.31 -7.45 7.77
CA PHE A 105 -7.66 -6.89 7.70
C PHE A 105 -8.31 -6.81 9.08
N VAL A 106 -9.03 -5.72 9.37
CA VAL A 106 -9.65 -5.52 10.70
C VAL A 106 -10.86 -6.43 10.95
N ALA A 107 -11.51 -6.89 9.87
CA ALA A 107 -12.72 -7.72 9.93
C ALA A 107 -12.91 -8.53 8.62
N PRO A 108 -13.65 -9.65 8.65
CA PRO A 108 -14.06 -10.44 7.47
C PRO A 108 -14.78 -9.65 6.36
N ILE A 109 -15.39 -8.50 6.69
CA ILE A 109 -16.16 -7.68 5.76
C ILE A 109 -15.36 -6.51 5.18
N SER A 110 -14.10 -6.34 5.58
CA SER A 110 -13.31 -5.14 5.28
C SER A 110 -13.12 -4.97 3.77
N LEU A 111 -12.74 -6.05 3.09
CA LEU A 111 -12.53 -6.04 1.65
C LEU A 111 -13.85 -5.88 0.88
N GLU A 112 -14.94 -6.49 1.34
CA GLU A 112 -16.28 -6.33 0.74
C GLU A 112 -16.72 -4.86 0.76
N ARG A 113 -16.62 -4.20 1.93
CA ARG A 113 -16.98 -2.78 2.07
C ARG A 113 -16.17 -1.89 1.15
N LEU A 114 -14.87 -2.14 1.02
CA LEU A 114 -14.01 -1.36 0.16
C LEU A 114 -14.30 -1.63 -1.32
N ALA A 115 -14.49 -2.90 -1.70
CA ALA A 115 -14.80 -3.32 -3.06
C ALA A 115 -16.18 -2.79 -3.53
N ALA A 116 -17.17 -2.70 -2.65
CA ALA A 116 -18.47 -2.12 -2.97
C ALA A 116 -18.37 -0.68 -3.52
N LEU A 117 -17.37 0.09 -3.07
CA LEU A 117 -17.14 1.47 -3.53
C LEU A 117 -16.64 1.54 -4.98
N THR A 118 -16.18 0.42 -5.57
CA THR A 118 -15.78 0.37 -6.98
C THR A 118 -16.97 0.61 -7.93
N ALA A 119 -18.20 0.33 -7.49
CA ALA A 119 -19.42 0.59 -8.25
C ALA A 119 -19.63 2.09 -8.57
N THR A 120 -19.00 2.99 -7.79
CA THR A 120 -19.02 4.43 -8.05
C THR A 120 -18.23 4.84 -9.29
N GLY A 121 -17.38 3.96 -9.81
CA GLY A 121 -16.47 4.26 -10.91
C GLY A 121 -15.31 5.17 -10.54
N ALA A 122 -15.04 5.36 -9.23
CA ALA A 122 -13.92 6.17 -8.74
C ALA A 122 -12.57 5.70 -9.30
N ASP A 123 -11.67 6.65 -9.53
CA ASP A 123 -10.29 6.42 -9.96
C ASP A 123 -9.39 6.10 -8.75
N LEU A 124 -9.73 6.63 -7.57
CA LEU A 124 -9.03 6.37 -6.31
C LEU A 124 -10.02 6.22 -5.16
N ILE A 125 -9.96 5.09 -4.46
CA ILE A 125 -10.78 4.81 -3.28
C ILE A 125 -9.83 4.74 -2.07
N THR A 126 -10.04 5.64 -1.10
CA THR A 126 -9.23 5.66 0.12
C THR A 126 -10.05 5.24 1.33
N ALA A 127 -9.40 4.74 2.36
CA ALA A 127 -10.05 4.41 3.62
C ALA A 127 -9.20 4.86 4.81
N ARG A 128 -9.72 4.64 6.02
CA ARG A 128 -8.90 4.70 7.23
C ARG A 128 -8.25 3.35 7.47
N ASN A 129 -7.16 3.36 8.24
CA ASN A 129 -6.56 2.18 8.87
C ASN A 129 -6.49 2.39 10.38
N ALA A 130 -6.53 1.30 11.13
CA ALA A 130 -6.35 1.27 12.57
C ALA A 130 -4.88 1.02 12.92
N TYR A 131 -4.26 2.00 13.58
CA TYR A 131 -2.85 1.95 13.94
C TYR A 131 -2.68 1.47 15.37
N TYR A 132 -1.72 0.56 15.57
CA TYR A 132 -1.39 -0.04 16.85
C TYR A 132 0.10 0.12 17.15
N ALA A 133 0.47 0.21 18.42
CA ALA A 133 1.86 0.10 18.85
C ALA A 133 2.35 -1.36 18.80
N ALA A 134 3.66 -1.57 18.92
CA ALA A 134 4.27 -2.90 18.90
C ALA A 134 3.79 -3.80 20.06
N ASP A 135 3.37 -3.21 21.18
CA ASP A 135 2.76 -3.89 22.33
C ASP A 135 1.28 -4.25 22.12
N GLY A 136 0.71 -3.95 20.94
CA GLY A 136 -0.69 -4.21 20.61
C GLY A 136 -1.67 -3.14 21.09
N ARG A 137 -1.21 -2.03 21.71
CA ARG A 137 -2.09 -0.94 22.13
C ARG A 137 -2.61 -0.15 20.93
N PHE A 138 -3.92 0.07 20.88
CA PHE A 138 -4.54 0.94 19.87
C PHE A 138 -4.05 2.38 20.02
N LEU A 139 -3.67 3.00 18.89
CA LEU A 139 -3.18 4.37 18.85
C LEU A 139 -4.22 5.32 18.27
N ARG A 140 -4.70 5.03 17.05
CA ARG A 140 -5.66 5.89 16.33
C ARG A 140 -6.20 5.22 15.07
N HIS A 141 -7.30 5.75 14.54
CA HIS A 141 -7.62 5.64 13.12
C HIS A 141 -6.92 6.75 12.33
N TRP A 142 -6.30 6.42 11.20
CA TRP A 142 -5.63 7.39 10.33
C TRP A 142 -5.87 7.10 8.85
N GLY A 143 -5.90 8.15 8.05
CA GLY A 143 -6.33 8.15 6.66
C GLY A 143 -7.46 9.15 6.42
N ALA A 144 -7.49 9.74 5.23
CA ALA A 144 -8.50 10.71 4.83
C ALA A 144 -8.79 10.60 3.33
N GLY A 145 -9.79 11.34 2.86
CA GLY A 145 -10.05 11.52 1.44
C GLY A 145 -8.87 12.21 0.73
N TRP A 146 -8.64 11.81 -0.51
CA TRP A 146 -7.59 12.41 -1.33
C TRP A 146 -8.01 13.80 -1.83
N THR A 147 -7.06 14.74 -1.82
CA THR A 147 -7.15 15.96 -2.62
C THR A 147 -5.75 16.33 -3.08
N SER A 148 -5.61 16.79 -4.32
CA SER A 148 -4.31 17.23 -4.84
C SER A 148 -3.66 18.31 -3.96
N ARG A 149 -4.46 19.24 -3.41
CA ARG A 149 -3.97 20.28 -2.49
C ARG A 149 -3.32 19.71 -1.23
N ARG A 150 -3.97 18.76 -0.55
CA ARG A 150 -3.42 18.16 0.68
C ARG A 150 -2.21 17.29 0.36
N MET A 151 -2.29 16.50 -0.73
CA MET A 151 -1.19 15.64 -1.17
C MET A 151 0.09 16.45 -1.43
N ARG A 152 -0.01 17.62 -2.08
CA ARG A 152 1.14 18.53 -2.28
C ARG A 152 1.84 18.96 -0.98
N GLN A 153 1.12 19.04 0.15
CA GLN A 153 1.70 19.43 1.44
C GLN A 153 2.29 18.25 2.21
N SER A 154 1.57 17.14 2.24
CA SER A 154 1.95 15.92 2.96
C SER A 154 1.04 14.76 2.55
N MET A 155 1.54 13.52 2.63
CA MET A 155 0.70 12.34 2.45
C MET A 155 -0.40 12.28 3.52
N ASN A 156 -1.65 12.44 3.10
CA ASN A 156 -2.81 12.52 4.00
C ASN A 156 -3.74 11.30 3.93
N ILE A 157 -3.43 10.36 3.05
CA ILE A 157 -4.19 9.13 2.82
C ILE A 157 -3.40 7.97 3.42
N ALA A 158 -4.10 6.93 3.86
CA ALA A 158 -3.45 5.67 4.21
C ALA A 158 -3.16 4.91 2.93
N HIS A 159 -1.86 4.72 2.61
CA HIS A 159 -1.44 3.96 1.43
C HIS A 159 -1.80 2.47 1.51
N PRO A 160 -1.57 1.77 2.63
CA PRO A 160 -1.90 0.36 2.68
C PRO A 160 -3.40 0.15 2.52
N GLY A 161 -3.77 -0.70 1.56
CA GLY A 161 -5.15 -1.13 1.38
C GLY A 161 -6.06 -0.16 0.61
N LEU A 162 -5.56 0.94 0.05
CA LEU A 162 -6.36 1.77 -0.86
C LEU A 162 -6.56 1.08 -2.21
N LEU A 163 -7.58 1.48 -2.98
CA LEU A 163 -7.79 0.97 -4.34
C LEU A 163 -7.46 2.06 -5.36
N VAL A 164 -6.47 1.78 -6.21
CA VAL A 164 -6.10 2.62 -7.35
C VAL A 164 -6.63 1.97 -8.62
N ARG A 165 -7.33 2.73 -9.46
CA ARG A 165 -7.67 2.30 -10.81
C ARG A 165 -6.39 2.02 -11.61
N ARG A 166 -6.23 0.82 -12.19
CA ARG A 166 -4.99 0.41 -12.88
C ARG A 166 -4.52 1.44 -13.90
N GLU A 167 -5.46 2.00 -14.66
CA GLU A 167 -5.19 2.95 -15.74
C GLU A 167 -4.44 4.22 -15.28
N LEU A 168 -4.44 4.53 -13.97
CA LEU A 168 -3.60 5.61 -13.43
C LEU A 168 -2.11 5.29 -13.55
N PHE A 169 -1.69 4.03 -13.38
CA PHE A 169 -0.30 3.62 -13.60
C PHE A 169 0.08 3.66 -15.09
N ASP A 170 -0.86 3.36 -15.99
CA ASP A 170 -0.64 3.50 -17.43
C ASP A 170 -0.45 4.99 -17.80
N GLN A 171 -1.13 5.89 -17.09
CA GLN A 171 -1.06 7.33 -17.32
C GLN A 171 0.21 8.00 -16.76
N VAL A 172 0.59 7.70 -15.51
CA VAL A 172 1.69 8.42 -14.82
C VAL A 172 2.97 7.59 -14.66
N GLY A 173 2.94 6.34 -15.11
CA GLY A 173 4.04 5.40 -15.04
C GLY A 173 4.19 4.69 -13.68
N PRO A 174 5.19 3.80 -13.57
CA PRO A 174 5.45 3.02 -12.36
C PRO A 174 6.08 3.84 -11.23
N TYR A 175 6.25 3.22 -10.06
CA TYR A 175 7.01 3.81 -8.95
C TYR A 175 8.47 4.04 -9.35
N ASP A 176 9.09 5.12 -8.84
CA ASP A 176 10.52 5.37 -9.01
C ASP A 176 11.31 4.57 -7.96
N THR A 177 12.08 3.57 -8.42
CA THR A 177 12.83 2.64 -7.57
C THR A 177 14.03 3.27 -6.87
N SER A 178 14.37 4.53 -7.19
CA SER A 178 15.39 5.28 -6.45
C SER A 178 14.91 5.79 -5.09
N TYR A 179 13.62 5.66 -4.78
CA TYR A 179 13.07 5.88 -3.44
C TYR A 179 13.12 4.60 -2.63
N ARG A 180 13.33 4.70 -1.32
CA ARG A 180 13.31 3.53 -0.41
C ARG A 180 12.10 3.52 0.51
N ILE A 181 11.51 4.69 0.78
CA ILE A 181 10.40 4.82 1.73
C ILE A 181 9.26 5.70 1.18
N CYS A 182 9.57 6.75 0.40
CA CYS A 182 8.55 7.72 -0.04
C CYS A 182 8.26 7.68 -1.55
N GLY A 183 8.48 6.54 -2.21
CA GLY A 183 8.18 6.34 -3.63
C GLY A 183 6.68 6.32 -3.92
N ASP A 184 5.85 5.92 -2.95
CA ASP A 184 4.40 6.03 -2.98
C ASP A 184 3.96 7.50 -2.97
N TYR A 185 4.51 8.30 -2.05
CA TYR A 185 4.25 9.73 -1.99
C TYR A 185 4.68 10.45 -3.26
N ASP A 186 5.87 10.14 -3.79
CA ASP A 186 6.33 10.64 -5.08
C ASP A 186 5.35 10.31 -6.20
N TRP A 187 4.85 9.07 -6.25
CA TRP A 187 3.89 8.64 -7.26
C TRP A 187 2.55 9.40 -7.16
N PHE A 188 2.01 9.59 -5.95
CA PHE A 188 0.78 10.39 -5.77
C PHE A 188 0.92 11.86 -6.17
N LEU A 189 2.13 12.43 -6.12
CA LEU A 189 2.37 13.80 -6.58
C LEU A 189 2.31 13.93 -8.12
N ARG A 190 2.44 12.82 -8.86
CA ARG A 190 2.34 12.79 -10.33
C ARG A 190 0.89 12.73 -10.83
N LEU A 191 -0.05 12.37 -9.95
CA LEU A 191 -1.46 12.21 -10.33
C LEU A 191 -2.10 13.54 -10.76
N PRO A 192 -3.02 13.51 -11.73
CA PRO A 192 -3.73 14.71 -12.15
C PRO A 192 -4.55 15.28 -10.99
N PRO A 193 -4.73 16.62 -10.92
CA PRO A 193 -5.37 17.26 -9.79
C PRO A 193 -6.86 16.95 -9.64
N ALA A 194 -7.52 16.54 -10.74
CA ALA A 194 -8.92 16.18 -10.80
C ALA A 194 -9.04 14.66 -10.99
N LEU A 195 -9.34 13.95 -9.91
CA LEU A 195 -9.66 12.53 -9.89
C LEU A 195 -11.05 12.33 -9.30
N ARG A 196 -11.79 11.33 -9.78
CA ARG A 196 -12.99 10.87 -9.08
C ARG A 196 -12.54 10.05 -7.88
N THR A 197 -12.79 10.55 -6.68
CA THR A 197 -12.33 9.89 -5.45
C THR A 197 -13.48 9.63 -4.50
N VAL A 198 -13.42 8.49 -3.82
CA VAL A 198 -14.36 8.13 -2.75
C VAL A 198 -13.56 7.78 -1.51
N HIS A 199 -14.08 8.15 -0.34
CA HIS A 199 -13.44 7.88 0.94
C HIS A 199 -14.37 7.09 1.87
N SER A 200 -13.88 5.97 2.39
CA SER A 200 -14.51 5.26 3.50
C SER A 200 -13.97 5.75 4.85
N SER A 201 -14.86 6.06 5.78
CA SER A 201 -14.50 6.37 7.16
C SER A 201 -14.20 5.14 8.01
N ASP A 202 -14.54 3.95 7.51
CA ASP A 202 -14.31 2.69 8.21
C ASP A 202 -12.83 2.29 8.12
N PRO A 203 -12.22 1.79 9.20
CA PRO A 203 -10.90 1.20 9.14
C PRO A 203 -10.94 -0.10 8.31
N ILE A 204 -9.95 -0.31 7.44
CA ILE A 204 -9.85 -1.52 6.61
C ILE A 204 -8.72 -2.44 7.07
N LEU A 205 -7.55 -1.86 7.35
CA LEU A 205 -6.39 -2.60 7.82
C LEU A 205 -6.02 -2.22 9.25
N LYS A 206 -5.52 -3.20 9.99
CA LYS A 206 -4.72 -3.07 11.20
C LYS A 206 -3.26 -2.96 10.78
N VAL A 207 -2.64 -1.84 11.15
CA VAL A 207 -1.25 -1.48 10.82
C VAL A 207 -0.46 -1.35 12.11
N VAL A 208 0.68 -2.02 12.21
CA VAL A 208 1.57 -1.90 13.37
C VAL A 208 2.56 -0.77 13.12
N GLN A 209 2.64 0.19 14.06
CA GLN A 209 3.50 1.37 13.99
C GLN A 209 4.98 1.04 14.31
N ALA A 210 5.47 -0.10 13.82
CA ALA A 210 6.85 -0.57 13.89
C ALA A 210 7.53 -0.65 12.50
N GLY A 211 6.79 -0.33 11.43
CA GLY A 211 7.30 -0.38 10.07
C GLY A 211 8.46 0.58 9.76
N VAL A 212 9.10 0.38 8.60
CA VAL A 212 10.33 1.06 8.17
C VAL A 212 10.23 2.60 8.22
N SER A 213 9.05 3.16 7.91
CA SER A 213 8.81 4.61 7.94
C SER A 213 8.91 5.22 9.34
N HIS A 214 8.72 4.43 10.39
CA HIS A 214 8.85 4.87 11.78
C HIS A 214 10.27 4.75 12.31
N THR A 215 11.06 3.80 11.80
CA THR A 215 12.45 3.59 12.24
C THR A 215 13.46 4.47 11.50
N ARG A 216 13.15 4.89 10.26
CA ARG A 216 14.07 5.67 9.40
C ARG A 216 13.59 7.09 9.11
N ILE A 217 13.25 7.84 10.16
CA ILE A 217 12.57 9.13 9.99
C ILE A 217 13.42 10.16 9.23
N ALA A 218 14.73 10.23 9.45
CA ALA A 218 15.58 11.17 8.72
C ALA A 218 15.51 10.93 7.20
N GLN A 219 15.48 9.66 6.79
CA GLN A 219 15.33 9.26 5.40
C GLN A 219 13.94 9.62 4.86
N VAL A 220 12.87 9.42 5.63
CA VAL A 220 11.51 9.85 5.27
C VAL A 220 11.47 11.34 4.96
N TYR A 221 12.03 12.18 5.82
CA TYR A 221 12.06 13.63 5.59
C TYR A 221 12.87 14.00 4.35
N ALA A 222 14.03 13.39 4.14
CA ALA A 222 14.88 13.65 2.98
C ALA A 222 14.19 13.25 1.66
N GLU A 223 13.60 12.05 1.61
CA GLU A 223 12.89 11.57 0.41
C GLU A 223 11.60 12.35 0.16
N THR A 224 10.85 12.73 1.20
CA THR A 224 9.67 13.60 1.08
C THR A 224 10.05 14.95 0.49
N PHE A 225 11.11 15.59 0.99
CA PHE A 225 11.58 16.87 0.46
C PHE A 225 12.08 16.74 -0.98
N ARG A 226 12.78 15.65 -1.31
CA ARG A 226 13.20 15.34 -2.68
C ARG A 226 12.01 15.25 -3.63
N ALA A 227 10.96 14.51 -3.26
CA ALA A 227 9.73 14.39 -4.05
C ALA A 227 9.02 15.75 -4.23
N GLN A 228 8.85 16.51 -3.15
CA GLN A 228 8.24 17.85 -3.22
C GLN A 228 9.05 18.80 -4.10
N ARG A 229 10.38 18.81 -3.96
CA ARG A 229 11.24 19.66 -4.79
C ARG A 229 11.15 19.29 -6.27
N ARG A 230 11.09 17.98 -6.58
CA ARG A 230 10.97 17.47 -7.95
C ARG A 230 9.68 17.92 -8.63
N HIS A 231 8.55 17.81 -7.94
CA HIS A 231 7.22 18.02 -8.55
C HIS A 231 6.64 19.42 -8.33
N LEU A 232 7.03 20.11 -7.26
CA LEU A 232 6.43 21.38 -6.83
C LEU A 232 7.41 22.56 -6.85
N GLY A 233 8.70 22.30 -7.09
CA GLY A 233 9.76 23.29 -7.04
C GLY A 233 10.25 23.60 -5.62
N LEU A 234 11.41 24.25 -5.55
CA LEU A 234 12.15 24.47 -4.29
C LEU A 234 11.36 25.32 -3.28
N VAL A 235 10.70 26.38 -3.75
CA VAL A 235 9.98 27.33 -2.86
C VAL A 235 8.82 26.63 -2.15
N VAL A 236 8.01 25.87 -2.88
CA VAL A 236 6.87 25.14 -2.31
C VAL A 236 7.36 24.02 -1.40
N ALA A 237 8.40 23.28 -1.79
CA ALA A 237 8.99 22.24 -0.97
C ALA A 237 9.52 22.79 0.37
N ALA A 238 10.23 23.93 0.35
CA ALA A 238 10.71 24.59 1.56
C ALA A 238 9.57 25.04 2.48
N ALA A 239 8.50 25.63 1.91
CA ALA A 239 7.31 26.00 2.68
C ALA A 239 6.63 24.79 3.33
N CYS A 240 6.46 23.70 2.58
CA CYS A 240 5.88 22.45 3.10
C CYS A 240 6.75 21.85 4.20
N TRP A 241 8.08 21.89 4.05
CA TRP A 241 9.02 21.42 5.07
C TRP A 241 8.88 22.20 6.38
N VAL A 242 8.81 23.53 6.33
CA VAL A 242 8.60 24.39 7.52
C VAL A 242 7.27 24.07 8.20
N LEU A 243 6.17 23.96 7.42
CA LEU A 243 4.85 23.65 7.96
C LEU A 243 4.82 22.26 8.63
N ASN A 244 5.42 21.25 8.00
CA ASN A 244 5.50 19.90 8.54
C ASN A 244 6.39 19.85 9.79
N TRP A 245 7.51 20.58 9.81
CA TRP A 245 8.35 20.70 11.01
C TRP A 245 7.62 21.38 12.16
N ALA A 246 6.87 22.46 11.90
CA ALA A 246 6.06 23.12 12.93
C ALA A 246 4.99 22.19 13.52
N LYS A 247 4.37 21.35 12.67
CA LYS A 247 3.29 20.43 13.05
C LYS A 247 3.78 19.18 13.80
N TYR A 248 4.89 18.59 13.36
CA TYR A 248 5.36 17.29 13.83
C TYR A 248 6.69 17.35 14.59
N GLY A 249 7.58 18.29 14.25
CA GLY A 249 8.88 18.47 14.88
C GLY A 249 8.78 18.92 16.35
N ARG A 250 7.84 19.81 16.68
CA ARG A 250 7.63 20.26 18.06
C ARG A 250 7.22 19.13 19.01
N ARG A 251 6.39 18.19 18.55
CA ARG A 251 5.92 17.05 19.39
C ARG A 251 7.06 16.12 19.79
N ARG A 252 8.16 16.08 19.02
CA ARG A 252 9.33 15.25 19.30
C ARG A 252 10.30 15.87 20.30
N LEU A 253 10.44 17.20 20.31
CA LEU A 253 11.26 17.88 21.31
C LEU A 253 10.64 17.81 22.73
N ILE A 254 9.34 17.59 22.82
CA ILE A 254 8.59 17.56 24.09
C ILE A 254 8.36 16.10 24.58
N GLY A 255 8.91 15.09 23.89
CA GLY A 255 8.81 13.69 24.31
C GLY A 255 7.39 13.09 24.27
N LEU A 256 6.47 13.67 23.49
CA LEU A 256 5.06 13.24 23.40
C LEU A 256 4.79 12.30 22.22
N ALA A 257 5.74 11.44 21.86
CA ALA A 257 5.61 10.50 20.74
C ALA A 257 5.58 9.05 21.22
#